data_AF-A0A7C4ZE12-F1
#
_entry.id   AF-A0A7C4ZE12-F1
#
_cell.length_a   1.000
_cell.length_b   1.000
_cell.length_c   1.000
_cell.angle_alpha   90.00
_cell.angle_beta   90.00
_cell.angle_gamma   90.00
#
_symmetry.space_group_name_H-M   'P 1'
#
loop_
_entity.id
_entity.type
_entity.pdbx_description
1 polymer ?
#
loop_
_entity_poly.entity_id
_entity_poly.type
_entity_poly.pdbx_seq_one_letter_code
_entity_poly.pdbx_strand_id
1 'polypeptide(L)'
;RWWDEGTLVPICDELKEFIRSEKALLIRVGPAATDSSKIGALLHQAGFRRPDLPIPCSEQHSHALVVDLRKSEEELLSAVKPKWAYNLRLAERRGVVVEKADADGLPWLVRLMDERSGGRTNRRYIPNLWEAFSPQKMVHLFLARHGKDVAAAALCITCGATCWLWENAVSLAHRSLMPNHLLQWRVMMWARDHGYHAYHMGAAAPPNSSDAHPLAGATRFKEGFGAQLVEYPGQFDLTLSPLLYRMCAALSSAANRARERLSPGERAHR
;
A
#
# COMPACT_ATOMS: atom_id res chain seq x y z
N ARG A 1 22.69 -2.65 0.03
CA ARG A 1 21.40 -2.97 -0.62
C ARG A 1 21.35 -4.49 -0.73
N TRP A 2 20.21 -5.14 -0.51
CA TRP A 2 20.15 -6.62 -0.44
C TRP A 2 20.05 -7.32 -1.81
N TRP A 3 19.97 -6.55 -2.90
CA TRP A 3 19.67 -7.03 -4.26
C TRP A 3 20.87 -7.01 -5.22
N ASP A 4 22.08 -7.24 -4.73
CA ASP A 4 23.23 -7.59 -5.57
C ASP A 4 23.28 -9.10 -5.85
N GLU A 5 23.99 -9.48 -6.92
CA GLU A 5 24.09 -10.88 -7.37
C GLU A 5 24.72 -11.80 -6.32
N GLY A 6 25.75 -11.31 -5.62
CA GLY A 6 26.46 -12.06 -4.58
C GLY A 6 25.62 -12.37 -3.34
N THR A 7 24.53 -11.62 -3.12
CA THR A 7 23.62 -11.81 -1.98
C THR A 7 22.31 -12.49 -2.41
N LEU A 8 21.73 -12.08 -3.53
CA LEU A 8 20.40 -12.54 -3.92
C LEU A 8 20.38 -14.00 -4.39
N VAL A 9 21.41 -14.43 -5.13
CA VAL A 9 21.48 -15.82 -5.62
C VAL A 9 21.58 -16.83 -4.46
N PRO A 10 22.48 -16.66 -3.47
CA PRO A 10 22.51 -17.53 -2.29
C PRO A 10 21.20 -17.56 -1.50
N ILE A 11 20.56 -16.40 -1.28
CA ILE A 11 19.25 -16.35 -0.62
C ILE A 11 18.22 -17.16 -1.41
N CYS A 12 18.21 -17.06 -2.74
CA CYS A 12 17.30 -17.84 -3.56
C CYS A 12 17.55 -19.35 -3.45
N ASP A 13 18.81 -19.78 -3.27
CA ASP A 13 19.14 -21.19 -3.08
C ASP A 13 18.71 -21.70 -1.70
N GLU A 14 18.92 -20.92 -0.63
CA GLU A 14 18.39 -21.23 0.70
C GLU A 14 16.85 -21.29 0.69
N LEU A 15 16.19 -20.37 -0.03
CA LEU A 15 14.74 -20.41 -0.21
C LEU A 15 14.30 -21.71 -0.89
N LYS A 16 15.04 -22.26 -1.86
CA LYS A 16 14.69 -23.55 -2.49
C LYS A 16 14.72 -24.69 -1.47
N GLU A 17 15.72 -24.70 -0.60
CA GLU A 17 15.82 -25.70 0.48
C GLU A 17 14.68 -25.55 1.48
N PHE A 18 14.35 -24.32 1.85
CA PHE A 18 13.23 -24.02 2.73
C PHE A 18 11.90 -24.55 2.16
N ILE A 19 11.58 -24.28 0.88
CA ILE A 19 10.36 -24.79 0.24
C ILE A 19 10.29 -26.32 0.33
N ARG A 20 11.43 -27.01 0.13
CA ARG A 20 11.49 -28.48 0.17
C ARG A 20 11.20 -28.98 1.58
N SER A 21 11.79 -28.35 2.59
CA SER A 21 11.59 -28.73 4.00
C SER A 21 10.15 -28.54 4.46
N GLU A 22 9.51 -27.44 4.07
CA GLU A 22 8.12 -27.10 4.40
C GLU A 22 7.10 -27.84 3.51
N LYS A 23 7.56 -28.63 2.54
CA LYS A 23 6.71 -29.29 1.52
C LYS A 23 5.76 -28.31 0.84
N ALA A 24 6.20 -27.05 0.69
CA ALA A 24 5.40 -26.00 0.07
C ALA A 24 5.37 -26.19 -1.45
N LEU A 25 4.24 -25.80 -2.07
CA LEU A 25 4.09 -25.89 -3.53
C LEU A 25 4.99 -24.89 -4.27
N LEU A 26 5.10 -23.68 -3.72
CA LEU A 26 5.88 -22.57 -4.26
C LEU A 26 6.24 -21.56 -3.16
N ILE A 27 7.21 -20.69 -3.46
CA ILE A 27 7.38 -19.39 -2.80
C ILE A 27 7.09 -18.28 -3.82
N ARG A 28 6.28 -17.31 -3.39
CA ARG A 28 6.00 -16.08 -4.15
C ARG A 28 6.70 -14.91 -3.48
N VAL A 29 7.52 -14.20 -4.25
CA VAL A 29 8.19 -12.97 -3.81
C VAL A 29 7.68 -11.78 -4.61
N GLY A 30 7.61 -10.63 -3.94
CA GLY A 30 7.19 -9.35 -4.54
C GLY A 30 8.04 -8.23 -3.96
N PRO A 31 9.25 -8.02 -4.50
CA PRO A 31 10.18 -7.07 -3.92
C PRO A 31 9.80 -5.63 -4.25
N ALA A 32 9.68 -4.79 -3.20
CA ALA A 32 9.45 -3.35 -3.32
C ALA A 32 10.76 -2.62 -3.65
N ALA A 33 11.30 -2.87 -4.83
CA ALA A 33 12.58 -2.31 -5.26
C ALA A 33 12.44 -1.59 -6.60
N THR A 34 13.14 -0.47 -6.73
CA THR A 34 12.97 0.49 -7.84
C THR A 34 13.75 0.11 -9.11
N ASP A 35 14.72 -0.81 -9.00
CA ASP A 35 15.52 -1.30 -10.14
C ASP A 35 14.86 -2.56 -10.74
N SER A 36 13.68 -2.35 -11.30
CA SER A 36 12.77 -3.42 -11.70
C SER A 36 13.36 -4.37 -12.74
N SER A 37 14.11 -3.86 -13.71
CA SER A 37 14.73 -4.66 -14.76
C SER A 37 15.86 -5.54 -14.21
N LYS A 38 16.76 -4.96 -13.40
CA LYS A 38 17.87 -5.70 -12.80
C LYS A 38 17.37 -6.81 -11.87
N ILE A 39 16.43 -6.49 -10.99
CA ILE A 39 15.92 -7.45 -10.00
C ILE A 39 15.11 -8.53 -10.69
N GLY A 40 14.31 -8.18 -11.70
CA GLY A 40 13.63 -9.15 -12.54
C GLY A 40 14.62 -10.12 -13.19
N ALA A 41 15.72 -9.62 -13.78
CA ALA A 41 16.74 -10.46 -14.39
C ALA A 41 17.42 -11.42 -13.38
N LEU A 42 17.79 -10.92 -12.20
CA LEU A 42 18.40 -11.74 -11.15
C LEU A 42 17.45 -12.82 -10.64
N LEU A 43 16.18 -12.48 -10.41
CA LEU A 43 15.16 -13.47 -10.02
C LEU A 43 14.95 -14.53 -11.11
N HIS A 44 14.93 -14.13 -12.38
CA HIS A 44 14.85 -15.06 -13.50
C HIS A 44 16.04 -16.02 -13.57
N GLN A 45 17.26 -15.52 -13.35
CA GLN A 45 18.48 -16.34 -13.26
C GLN A 45 18.42 -17.32 -12.08
N ALA A 46 17.88 -16.89 -10.94
CA ALA A 46 17.70 -17.73 -9.76
C ALA A 46 16.59 -18.80 -9.90
N GLY A 47 15.85 -18.82 -11.02
CA GLY A 47 14.84 -19.82 -11.35
C GLY A 47 13.40 -19.35 -11.08
N PHE A 48 13.19 -18.13 -10.61
CA PHE A 48 11.86 -17.58 -10.44
C PHE A 48 11.22 -17.24 -11.81
N ARG A 49 9.89 -17.32 -11.88
CA ARG A 49 9.10 -17.01 -13.07
C ARG A 49 7.92 -16.12 -12.71
N ARG A 50 7.28 -15.51 -13.69
CA ARG A 50 6.04 -14.75 -13.45
C ARG A 50 4.94 -15.68 -12.91
N PRO A 51 4.11 -15.20 -11.97
CA PRO A 51 3.03 -16.01 -11.43
C PRO A 51 1.95 -16.27 -12.47
N ASP A 52 1.61 -17.55 -12.64
CA ASP A 52 0.51 -18.07 -13.46
C ASP A 52 -0.64 -18.57 -12.58
N LEU A 53 -0.36 -18.89 -11.31
CA LEU A 53 -1.37 -19.26 -10.33
C LEU A 53 -2.04 -17.99 -9.78
N PRO A 54 -3.36 -17.80 -9.95
CA PRO A 54 -4.07 -16.66 -9.39
C PRO A 54 -4.27 -16.87 -7.89
N ILE A 55 -3.27 -16.49 -7.09
CA ILE A 55 -3.34 -16.52 -5.62
C ILE A 55 -3.96 -15.18 -5.16
N PRO A 56 -5.14 -15.18 -4.51
CA PRO A 56 -5.86 -13.95 -4.15
C PRO A 56 -5.10 -13.02 -3.20
N CYS A 57 -4.09 -13.53 -2.49
CA CYS A 57 -3.33 -12.78 -1.49
C CYS A 57 -2.23 -11.88 -2.08
N SER A 58 -2.09 -11.83 -3.41
CA SER A 58 -0.85 -11.40 -4.04
C SER A 58 -0.96 -10.22 -5.01
N GLU A 59 -2.04 -9.45 -5.11
CA GLU A 59 -1.97 -8.25 -5.96
C GLU A 59 -1.22 -7.11 -5.26
N GLN A 60 0.08 -7.30 -5.05
CA GLN A 60 0.99 -6.17 -4.94
C GLN A 60 0.91 -5.43 -6.26
N HIS A 61 0.45 -4.18 -6.19
CA HIS A 61 0.33 -3.34 -7.35
C HIS A 61 1.73 -3.09 -7.91
N SER A 62 1.88 -3.21 -9.23
CA SER A 62 3.15 -2.97 -9.91
C SER A 62 3.61 -1.52 -9.81
N HIS A 63 2.71 -0.61 -9.42
CA HIS A 63 2.99 0.82 -9.32
C HIS A 63 2.59 1.36 -7.95
N ALA A 64 3.42 2.25 -7.42
CA ALA A 64 3.17 2.97 -6.17
C ALA A 64 3.57 4.44 -6.29
N LEU A 65 3.04 5.27 -5.39
CA LEU A 65 3.45 6.67 -5.27
C LEU A 65 4.25 6.87 -3.99
N VAL A 66 5.46 7.43 -4.14
CA VAL A 66 6.42 7.61 -3.04
C VAL A 66 6.90 9.06 -3.02
N VAL A 67 6.89 9.67 -1.84
CA VAL A 67 7.51 10.99 -1.63
C VAL A 67 8.89 10.80 -0.99
N ASP A 68 9.90 11.44 -1.56
CA ASP A 68 11.25 11.50 -0.97
C ASP A 68 11.29 12.58 0.12
N LEU A 69 11.37 12.13 1.38
CA LEU A 69 11.35 12.97 2.57
C LEU A 69 12.73 13.52 2.95
N ARG A 70 13.81 13.19 2.23
CA ARG A 70 15.15 13.74 2.51
C ARG A 70 15.27 15.23 2.16
N LYS A 71 14.28 15.75 1.44
CA LYS A 71 14.16 17.16 1.06
C LYS A 71 13.73 18.02 2.25
N SER A 72 14.08 19.30 2.22
CA SER A 72 13.59 20.30 3.17
C SER A 72 12.06 20.45 3.11
N GLU A 73 11.45 21.04 4.14
CA GLU A 73 10.02 21.32 4.14
C GLU A 73 9.60 22.23 2.99
N GLU A 74 10.44 23.23 2.69
CA GLU A 74 10.24 24.19 1.62
C GLU A 74 10.27 23.50 0.24
N GLU A 75 11.24 22.60 0.02
CA GLU A 75 11.31 21.79 -1.19
C GLU A 75 10.12 20.84 -1.33
N LEU A 76 9.69 20.20 -0.23
CA LEU A 76 8.50 19.36 -0.24
C LEU A 76 7.25 20.17 -0.57
N LEU A 77 7.09 21.35 0.05
CA LEU A 77 5.92 22.21 -0.16
C LEU A 77 5.88 22.78 -1.58
N SER A 78 7.04 23.13 -2.15
CA SER A 78 7.12 23.61 -3.54
C SER A 78 6.79 22.52 -4.57
N ALA A 79 6.99 21.24 -4.24
CA ALA A 79 6.58 20.12 -5.06
C ALA A 79 5.07 19.81 -4.97
N VAL A 80 4.36 20.34 -3.96
CA VAL A 80 2.91 20.19 -3.82
C VAL A 80 2.20 21.00 -4.91
N LYS A 81 1.24 20.37 -5.60
CA LYS A 81 0.43 21.06 -6.63
C LYS A 81 -0.30 22.27 -6.00
N PRO A 82 -0.43 23.43 -6.70
CA PRO A 82 -1.02 24.64 -6.12
C PRO A 82 -2.39 24.45 -5.46
N LYS A 83 -3.26 23.63 -6.06
CA LYS A 83 -4.58 23.28 -5.51
C LYS A 83 -4.48 22.51 -4.18
N TRP A 84 -3.49 21.63 -4.03
CA TRP A 84 -3.25 20.89 -2.80
C TRP A 84 -2.73 21.83 -1.72
N ALA A 85 -1.75 22.67 -2.04
CA ALA A 85 -1.22 23.67 -1.11
C ALA A 85 -2.32 24.63 -0.62
N TYR A 86 -3.23 25.04 -1.51
CA TYR A 86 -4.43 25.79 -1.12
C TYR A 86 -5.33 24.99 -0.17
N ASN A 87 -5.59 23.71 -0.47
CA ASN A 87 -6.42 22.83 0.36
C ASN A 87 -5.82 22.55 1.75
N LEU A 88 -4.49 22.52 1.88
CA LEU A 88 -3.82 22.43 3.19
C LEU A 88 -4.23 23.61 4.07
N ARG A 89 -4.00 24.83 3.56
CA ARG A 89 -4.34 26.08 4.26
C ARG A 89 -5.85 26.22 4.48
N LEU A 90 -6.67 25.73 3.55
CA LEU A 90 -8.12 25.75 3.66
C LEU A 90 -8.60 24.87 4.83
N ALA A 91 -8.06 23.66 4.96
CA ALA A 91 -8.41 22.76 6.07
C ALA A 91 -8.04 23.39 7.42
N GLU A 92 -6.86 24.00 7.52
CA GLU A 92 -6.43 24.71 8.73
C GLU A 92 -7.36 25.90 9.06
N ARG A 93 -7.66 26.75 8.08
CA ARG A 93 -8.60 27.87 8.27
C ARG A 93 -10.00 27.43 8.66
N ARG A 94 -10.40 26.21 8.26
CA ARG A 94 -11.68 25.59 8.63
C ARG A 94 -11.62 24.85 9.97
N GLY A 95 -10.54 25.01 10.74
CA GLY A 95 -10.42 24.44 12.08
C GLY A 95 -10.11 22.95 12.12
N VAL A 96 -9.58 22.38 11.03
CA VAL A 96 -9.06 21.01 11.06
C VAL A 96 -7.73 20.99 11.79
N VAL A 97 -7.60 20.11 12.79
CA VAL A 97 -6.36 19.89 13.55
C VAL A 97 -5.94 18.44 13.38
N VAL A 98 -4.65 18.19 13.12
CA VAL A 98 -4.11 16.84 13.00
C VAL A 98 -3.29 16.51 14.22
N GLU A 99 -3.55 15.36 14.82
CA GLU A 99 -2.81 14.86 15.99
C GLU A 99 -2.44 13.39 15.80
N LYS A 100 -1.38 12.98 16.51
CA LYS A 100 -1.06 11.57 16.68
C LYS A 100 -1.97 11.01 17.79
N ALA A 101 -2.47 9.80 17.58
CA ALA A 101 -3.36 9.12 18.52
C ALA A 101 -2.80 7.75 18.91
N ASP A 102 -3.25 7.25 20.06
CA ASP A 102 -2.93 5.92 20.56
C ASP A 102 -4.03 4.92 20.20
N ALA A 103 -4.00 3.74 20.84
CA ALA A 103 -4.91 2.63 20.56
C ALA A 103 -6.40 2.99 20.75
N ASP A 104 -6.70 3.96 21.62
CA ASP A 104 -8.04 4.48 21.87
C ASP A 104 -8.63 5.23 20.66
N GLY A 105 -7.78 5.65 19.71
CA GLY A 105 -8.16 6.24 18.44
C GLY A 105 -8.60 5.23 17.37
N LEU A 106 -8.24 3.94 17.49
CA LEU A 106 -8.54 2.92 16.48
C LEU A 106 -10.03 2.76 16.16
N PRO A 107 -10.97 2.84 17.13
CA PRO A 107 -12.40 2.82 16.82
C PRO A 107 -12.85 3.91 15.85
N TRP A 108 -12.20 5.07 15.82
CA TRP A 108 -12.50 6.13 14.86
C TRP A 108 -12.08 5.73 13.44
N LEU A 109 -10.88 5.19 13.27
CA LEU A 109 -10.43 4.69 11.97
C LEU A 109 -11.37 3.59 11.45
N VAL A 110 -11.70 2.59 12.28
CA VAL A 110 -12.60 1.50 11.89
C VAL A 110 -13.97 2.02 11.48
N ARG A 111 -14.53 2.99 12.22
CA ARG A 111 -15.80 3.64 11.87
C ARG A 111 -15.74 4.28 10.48
N LEU A 112 -14.70 5.07 10.20
CA LEU A 112 -14.54 5.73 8.90
C LEU A 112 -14.32 4.73 7.76
N MET A 113 -13.65 3.61 8.02
CA MET A 113 -13.52 2.51 7.06
C MET A 113 -14.87 1.83 6.79
N ASP A 114 -15.70 1.66 7.82
CA ASP A 114 -17.06 1.11 7.70
C ASP A 114 -17.99 2.02 6.88
N GLU A 115 -17.95 3.34 7.10
CA GLU A 115 -18.67 4.31 6.26
C GLU A 115 -18.33 4.16 4.78
N ARG A 116 -17.03 3.97 4.47
CA ARG A 116 -16.55 3.79 3.09
C ARG A 116 -16.98 2.45 2.49
N SER A 117 -16.89 1.37 3.28
CA SER A 117 -17.13 0.00 2.77
C SER A 117 -18.61 -0.39 2.76
N GLY A 118 -19.48 0.40 3.41
CA GLY A 118 -20.88 0.03 3.64
C GLY A 118 -21.01 -1.03 4.73
N GLY A 119 -20.18 -0.98 5.78
CA GLY A 119 -20.22 -1.91 6.91
C GLY A 119 -19.57 -3.28 6.67
N ARG A 120 -18.70 -3.39 5.66
CA ARG A 120 -18.00 -4.65 5.28
C ARG A 120 -16.57 -4.72 5.82
N THR A 121 -16.16 -3.82 6.71
CA THR A 121 -14.80 -3.81 7.24
C THR A 121 -14.60 -4.94 8.23
N ASN A 122 -13.46 -5.63 8.15
CA ASN A 122 -13.05 -6.54 9.21
C ASN A 122 -12.67 -5.75 10.47
N ARG A 123 -13.57 -5.72 11.45
CA ARG A 123 -13.39 -4.93 12.68
C ARG A 123 -12.23 -5.39 13.57
N ARG A 124 -11.72 -6.61 13.38
CA ARG A 124 -10.55 -7.14 14.11
C ARG A 124 -9.22 -6.82 13.43
N TYR A 125 -9.23 -6.48 12.15
CA TYR A 125 -8.00 -6.30 11.39
C TYR A 125 -7.12 -5.18 11.96
N ILE A 126 -7.69 -4.00 12.18
CA ILE A 126 -6.94 -2.83 12.68
C ILE A 126 -6.41 -3.04 14.11
N PRO A 127 -7.21 -3.52 15.09
CA PRO A 127 -6.69 -3.84 16.42
C PRO A 127 -5.57 -4.88 16.41
N ASN A 128 -5.74 -5.97 15.65
CA ASN A 128 -4.72 -7.02 15.56
C ASN A 128 -3.42 -6.48 14.93
N LEU A 129 -3.53 -5.62 13.92
CA LEU A 129 -2.39 -4.97 13.31
C LEU A 129 -1.68 -4.04 14.31
N TRP A 130 -2.43 -3.26 15.07
CA TRP A 130 -1.85 -2.40 16.11
C TRP A 130 -1.10 -3.22 17.18
N GLU A 131 -1.72 -4.28 17.67
CA GLU A 131 -1.12 -5.17 18.68
C GLU A 131 0.17 -5.82 18.17
N ALA A 132 0.22 -6.22 16.91
CA ALA A 132 1.38 -6.87 16.31
C ALA A 132 2.60 -5.94 16.15
N PHE A 133 2.39 -4.64 15.92
CA PHE A 133 3.47 -3.70 15.55
C PHE A 133 3.76 -2.62 16.60
N SER A 134 2.85 -2.38 17.55
CA SER A 134 3.04 -1.36 18.59
C SER A 134 4.18 -1.66 19.59
N PRO A 135 4.47 -2.93 19.99
CA PRO A 135 5.61 -3.21 20.86
C PRO A 135 6.96 -2.80 20.26
N GLN A 136 7.08 -2.88 18.93
CA GLN A 136 8.27 -2.45 18.19
C GLN A 136 8.19 -0.97 17.76
N LYS A 137 7.15 -0.24 18.16
CA LYS A 137 6.87 1.16 17.77
C LYS A 137 6.83 1.35 16.25
N MET A 138 6.36 0.34 15.52
CA MET A 138 6.31 0.33 14.07
C MET A 138 4.96 0.76 13.48
N VAL A 139 3.98 1.08 14.32
CA VAL A 139 2.64 1.50 13.90
C VAL A 139 2.28 2.84 14.52
N HIS A 140 1.66 3.71 13.73
CA HIS A 140 1.29 5.07 14.14
C HIS A 140 -0.07 5.44 13.59
N LEU A 141 -0.93 5.98 14.46
CA LEU A 141 -2.25 6.47 14.10
C LEU A 141 -2.25 8.00 14.15
N PHE A 142 -2.88 8.61 13.14
CA PHE A 142 -3.10 10.05 13.06
C PHE A 142 -4.57 10.33 12.80
N LEU A 143 -5.12 11.30 13.54
CA LEU A 143 -6.50 11.74 13.42
C LEU A 143 -6.53 13.20 12.99
N ALA A 144 -7.32 13.50 11.97
CA ALA A 144 -7.71 14.87 11.63
C ALA A 144 -9.06 15.17 12.28
N ARG A 145 -9.05 16.02 13.31
CA ARG A 145 -10.25 16.44 14.05
C ARG A 145 -10.81 17.74 13.52
N HIS A 146 -12.13 17.89 13.65
CA HIS A 146 -12.84 19.15 13.51
C HIS A 146 -13.83 19.26 14.67
N GLY A 147 -13.49 20.08 15.67
CA GLY A 147 -14.19 20.08 16.95
C GLY A 147 -14.07 18.72 17.66
N LYS A 148 -15.20 18.10 17.99
CA LYS A 148 -15.24 16.79 18.66
C LYS A 148 -15.18 15.60 17.70
N ASP A 149 -15.39 15.85 16.41
CA ASP A 149 -15.50 14.81 15.40
C ASP A 149 -14.14 14.49 14.76
N VAL A 150 -13.99 13.25 14.28
CA VAL A 150 -12.86 12.82 13.47
C VAL A 150 -13.26 12.88 11.99
N ALA A 151 -12.65 13.81 11.26
CA ALA A 151 -12.92 14.08 9.86
C ALA A 151 -12.10 13.18 8.91
N ALA A 152 -10.91 12.75 9.33
CA ALA A 152 -10.11 11.75 8.64
C ALA A 152 -9.16 11.02 9.61
N ALA A 153 -8.70 9.82 9.22
CA ALA A 153 -7.73 9.04 9.98
C ALA A 153 -6.75 8.34 9.03
N ALA A 154 -5.49 8.25 9.45
CA ALA A 154 -4.43 7.55 8.73
C ALA A 154 -3.67 6.64 9.70
N LEU A 155 -3.48 5.38 9.30
CA LEU A 155 -2.63 4.42 9.99
C LEU A 155 -1.39 4.18 9.14
N CYS A 156 -0.22 4.37 9.74
CA CYS A 156 1.06 4.15 9.10
C CYS A 156 1.79 2.99 9.74
N ILE A 157 2.51 2.23 8.91
CA ILE A 157 3.50 1.24 9.36
C ILE A 157 4.88 1.72 8.94
N THR A 158 5.85 1.68 9.84
CA THR A 158 7.24 2.08 9.55
C THR A 158 8.13 0.85 9.50
N CYS A 159 8.96 0.75 8.47
CA CYS A 159 9.93 -0.33 8.32
C CYS A 159 11.18 0.20 7.63
N GLY A 160 12.34 0.01 8.25
CA GLY A 160 13.58 0.65 7.81
C GLY A 160 13.43 2.18 7.77
N ALA A 161 13.89 2.80 6.68
CA ALA A 161 13.80 4.24 6.46
C ALA A 161 12.49 4.69 5.77
N THR A 162 11.47 3.84 5.72
CA THR A 162 10.22 4.12 5.00
C THR A 162 9.01 4.11 5.93
N CYS A 163 8.19 5.16 5.84
CA CYS A 163 6.87 5.23 6.45
C CYS A 163 5.81 4.89 5.39
N TRP A 164 5.04 3.84 5.63
CA TRP A 164 4.03 3.32 4.72
C TRP A 164 2.64 3.77 5.16
N LEU A 165 1.92 4.49 4.30
CA LEU A 165 0.50 4.72 4.49
C LEU A 165 -0.24 3.39 4.30
N TRP A 166 -0.61 2.78 5.42
CA TRP A 166 -1.24 1.46 5.42
C TRP A 166 -2.75 1.57 5.23
N GLU A 167 -3.41 2.39 6.04
CA GLU A 167 -4.83 2.68 5.92
C GLU A 167 -5.12 4.17 5.94
N ASN A 168 -6.12 4.57 5.16
CA ASN A 168 -6.57 5.95 5.09
C ASN A 168 -8.09 5.99 4.94
N ALA A 169 -8.76 6.72 5.82
CA ALA A 169 -10.20 6.87 5.79
C ALA A 169 -10.61 8.32 6.03
N VAL A 170 -11.68 8.75 5.38
CA VAL A 170 -12.15 10.14 5.40
C VAL A 170 -13.66 10.13 5.57
N SER A 171 -14.16 10.86 6.55
CA SER A 171 -15.59 11.01 6.83
C SER A 171 -16.31 11.56 5.61
N LEU A 172 -17.43 10.94 5.23
CA LEU A 172 -18.27 11.40 4.12
C LEU A 172 -18.83 12.81 4.38
N ALA A 173 -19.27 13.06 5.62
CA ALA A 173 -19.88 14.33 6.03
C ALA A 173 -18.88 15.50 6.02
N HIS A 174 -17.59 15.22 6.28
CA HIS A 174 -16.57 16.25 6.47
C HIS A 174 -15.62 16.42 5.28
N ARG A 175 -15.89 15.76 4.13
CA ARG A 175 -15.01 15.82 2.94
C ARG A 175 -14.77 17.25 2.45
N SER A 176 -15.79 18.11 2.55
CA SER A 176 -15.71 19.51 2.14
C SER A 176 -14.66 20.29 2.92
N LEU A 177 -14.30 19.88 4.14
CA LEU A 177 -13.26 20.51 4.96
C LEU A 177 -11.83 20.22 4.48
N MET A 178 -11.66 19.35 3.47
CA MET A 178 -10.36 18.87 2.99
C MET A 178 -9.46 18.22 4.06
N PRO A 179 -9.99 17.47 5.05
CA PRO A 179 -9.20 17.01 6.19
C PRO A 179 -8.06 16.08 5.77
N ASN A 180 -8.28 15.28 4.71
CA ASN A 180 -7.29 14.34 4.22
C ASN A 180 -6.06 15.01 3.59
N HIS A 181 -6.21 16.23 3.05
CA HIS A 181 -5.07 16.95 2.49
C HIS A 181 -4.11 17.32 3.62
N LEU A 182 -4.65 17.95 4.67
CA LEU A 182 -3.87 18.34 5.84
C LEU A 182 -3.31 17.13 6.59
N LEU A 183 -4.12 16.08 6.78
CA LEU A 183 -3.70 14.83 7.43
C LEU A 183 -2.45 14.26 6.77
N GLN A 184 -2.49 14.04 5.46
CA GLN A 184 -1.37 13.43 4.74
C GLN A 184 -0.13 14.30 4.75
N TRP A 185 -0.27 15.62 4.60
CA TRP A 185 0.84 16.55 4.75
C TRP A 185 1.48 16.47 6.13
N ARG A 186 0.68 16.52 7.20
CA ARG A 186 1.18 16.47 8.58
C ARG A 186 1.84 15.12 8.90
N VAL A 187 1.34 14.02 8.35
CA VAL A 187 1.99 12.69 8.46
C VAL A 187 3.34 12.67 7.73
N MET A 188 3.43 13.27 6.54
CA MET A 188 4.70 13.41 5.82
C MET A 188 5.73 14.20 6.63
N MET A 189 5.33 15.34 7.20
CA MET A 189 6.23 16.16 8.02
C MET A 189 6.66 15.40 9.28
N TRP A 190 5.70 14.75 9.97
CA TRP A 190 6.01 13.89 11.11
C TRP A 190 7.03 12.81 10.73
N ALA A 191 6.84 12.12 9.61
CA ALA A 191 7.75 11.06 9.18
C ALA A 191 9.16 11.60 8.88
N ARG A 192 9.26 12.75 8.21
CA ARG A 192 10.55 13.43 7.97
C ARG A 192 11.24 13.75 9.29
N ASP A 193 10.53 14.39 10.21
CA ASP A 193 11.08 14.84 11.50
C ASP A 193 11.51 13.67 12.40
N HIS A 194 11.02 12.46 12.12
CA HIS A 194 11.42 11.21 12.80
C HIS A 194 12.49 10.42 12.03
N GLY A 195 13.12 11.02 11.01
CA GLY A 195 14.25 10.43 10.29
C GLY A 195 13.89 9.44 9.19
N TYR A 196 12.62 9.35 8.78
CA TYR A 196 12.26 8.54 7.62
C TYR A 196 12.62 9.26 6.32
N HIS A 197 13.14 8.51 5.36
CA HIS A 197 13.59 9.03 4.07
C HIS A 197 12.50 8.96 2.98
N ALA A 198 11.47 8.13 3.16
CA ALA A 198 10.43 7.94 2.17
C ALA A 198 9.05 7.82 2.82
N TYR A 199 8.05 8.45 2.19
CA TYR A 199 6.64 8.25 2.49
C TYR A 199 5.96 7.48 1.35
N HIS A 200 5.65 6.22 1.60
CA HIS A 200 5.02 5.34 0.62
C HIS A 200 3.50 5.46 0.72
N MET A 201 2.87 6.15 -0.24
CA MET A 201 1.43 6.45 -0.23
C MET A 201 0.57 5.28 -0.73
N GLY A 202 1.18 4.14 -1.05
CA GLY A 202 0.49 2.93 -1.51
C GLY A 202 0.35 2.87 -3.04
N ALA A 203 -0.51 1.96 -3.49
CA ALA A 203 -0.72 1.66 -4.90
C ALA A 203 -1.13 2.86 -5.76
N ALA A 204 -0.72 2.83 -7.03
CA ALA A 204 -1.05 3.81 -8.05
C ALA A 204 -1.54 3.10 -9.33
N ALA A 205 -2.28 3.83 -10.15
CA ALA A 205 -2.62 3.39 -11.49
C ALA A 205 -1.33 3.37 -12.36
N PRO A 206 -1.16 2.39 -13.26
CA PRO A 206 -0.07 2.40 -14.23
C PRO A 206 -0.08 3.68 -15.09
N PRO A 207 1.07 4.08 -15.66
CA PRO A 207 1.14 5.18 -16.62
C PRO A 207 0.14 5.00 -17.76
N ASN A 208 -0.44 6.11 -18.24
CA ASN A 208 -1.41 6.12 -19.34
C ASN A 208 -2.69 5.29 -19.11
N SER A 209 -3.01 4.98 -17.85
CA SER A 209 -4.29 4.37 -17.51
C SER A 209 -5.46 5.32 -17.78
N SER A 210 -6.61 4.78 -18.19
CA SER A 210 -7.84 5.54 -18.35
C SER A 210 -8.30 6.15 -17.02
N ASP A 211 -9.02 7.27 -17.09
CA ASP A 211 -9.71 7.88 -15.93
C ASP A 211 -10.73 6.93 -15.27
N ALA A 212 -11.19 5.92 -16.00
CA ALA A 212 -12.05 4.86 -15.47
C ALA A 212 -11.30 3.83 -14.59
N HIS A 213 -9.96 3.87 -14.52
CA HIS A 213 -9.19 2.94 -13.70
C HIS A 213 -9.54 3.14 -12.21
N PRO A 214 -9.79 2.06 -11.43
CA PRO A 214 -10.22 2.17 -10.04
C PRO A 214 -9.31 3.04 -9.15
N LEU A 215 -8.01 3.04 -9.45
CA LEU A 215 -7.00 3.83 -8.74
C LEU A 215 -6.75 5.24 -9.32
N ALA A 216 -7.38 5.65 -10.43
CA ALA A 216 -7.09 6.94 -11.07
C ALA A 216 -7.31 8.13 -10.12
N GLY A 217 -8.43 8.14 -9.41
CA GLY A 217 -8.74 9.18 -8.42
C GLY A 217 -7.75 9.22 -7.25
N ALA A 218 -7.38 8.05 -6.72
CA ALA A 218 -6.41 7.93 -5.63
C ALA A 218 -4.99 8.33 -6.08
N THR A 219 -4.61 7.98 -7.31
CA THR A 219 -3.33 8.34 -7.94
C THR A 219 -3.21 9.85 -8.06
N ARG A 220 -4.22 10.50 -8.66
CA ARG A 220 -4.27 11.96 -8.78
C ARG A 220 -4.20 12.68 -7.42
N PHE A 221 -4.85 12.12 -6.39
CA PHE A 221 -4.76 12.63 -5.03
C PHE A 221 -3.33 12.60 -4.49
N LYS A 222 -2.66 11.47 -4.60
CA LYS A 222 -1.30 11.24 -4.08
C LYS A 222 -0.24 12.03 -4.86
N GLU A 223 -0.34 12.10 -6.18
CA GLU A 223 0.54 12.93 -7.02
C GLU A 223 0.50 14.42 -6.64
N GLY A 224 -0.62 14.88 -6.08
CA GLY A 224 -0.76 16.26 -5.63
C GLY A 224 0.23 16.67 -4.54
N PHE A 225 0.81 15.72 -3.81
CA PHE A 225 1.83 15.94 -2.80
C PHE A 225 3.27 15.94 -3.35
N GLY A 226 3.44 15.90 -4.67
CA GLY A 226 4.77 15.75 -5.29
C GLY A 226 5.31 14.32 -5.22
N ALA A 227 4.43 13.33 -5.01
CA ALA A 227 4.80 11.93 -5.00
C ALA A 227 5.23 11.46 -6.41
N GLN A 228 6.30 10.67 -6.46
CA GLN A 228 6.84 10.09 -7.69
C GLN A 228 6.28 8.68 -7.89
N LEU A 229 5.92 8.38 -9.14
CA LEU A 229 5.47 7.06 -9.53
C LEU A 229 6.68 6.13 -9.59
N VAL A 230 6.60 5.05 -8.84
CA VAL A 230 7.61 3.99 -8.77
C VAL A 230 7.00 2.72 -9.34
N GLU A 231 7.68 2.13 -10.32
CA GLU A 231 7.37 0.81 -10.83
C GLU A 231 8.17 -0.24 -10.05
N TYR A 232 7.48 -1.26 -9.56
CA TYR A 232 8.06 -2.44 -8.95
C TYR A 232 8.18 -3.56 -9.97
N PRO A 233 9.15 -4.48 -9.80
CA PRO A 233 9.35 -5.59 -10.72
C PRO A 233 8.15 -6.54 -10.73
N GLY A 234 7.17 -6.38 -9.84
CA GLY A 234 6.01 -7.23 -9.71
C GLY A 234 6.34 -8.49 -8.93
N GLN A 235 5.60 -9.56 -9.20
CA GLN A 235 5.73 -10.80 -8.46
C GLN A 235 6.39 -11.90 -9.26
N PHE A 236 6.97 -12.83 -8.51
CA PHE A 236 7.71 -13.95 -9.04
C PHE A 236 7.50 -15.19 -8.17
N ASP A 237 7.26 -16.33 -8.82
CA ASP A 237 7.10 -17.64 -8.22
C ASP A 237 8.33 -18.50 -8.45
N LEU A 238 8.77 -19.16 -7.39
CA LEU A 238 9.69 -20.29 -7.44
C LEU A 238 8.93 -21.55 -7.08
N THR A 239 8.92 -22.52 -7.99
CA THR A 239 8.13 -23.75 -7.85
C THR A 239 9.05 -24.96 -7.75
N LEU A 240 8.74 -25.91 -6.86
CA LEU A 240 9.50 -27.16 -6.76
C LEU A 240 9.03 -28.23 -7.76
N SER A 241 7.73 -28.22 -8.09
CA SER A 241 7.14 -29.16 -9.03
C SER A 241 6.36 -28.41 -10.11
N PRO A 242 6.96 -28.20 -11.29
CA PRO A 242 6.29 -27.54 -12.42
C PRO A 242 5.00 -28.25 -12.84
N LEU A 243 4.92 -29.59 -12.68
CA LEU A 243 3.73 -30.36 -13.00
C LEU A 243 2.58 -30.05 -12.05
N LEU A 244 2.79 -30.16 -10.74
CA LEU A 244 1.77 -29.84 -9.74
C LEU A 244 1.31 -28.40 -9.83
N TYR A 245 2.26 -27.48 -10.06
CA TYR A 245 1.96 -26.07 -10.26
C TYR A 245 1.02 -25.84 -11.46
N ARG A 246 1.31 -26.42 -12.62
CA ARG A 246 0.45 -26.32 -13.81
C ARG A 246 -0.93 -26.94 -13.58
N MET A 247 -1.01 -28.06 -12.87
CA MET A 247 -2.29 -28.67 -12.50
C MET A 247 -3.12 -27.74 -11.61
N CYS A 248 -2.52 -27.18 -10.55
CA CYS A 248 -3.19 -26.22 -9.66
C CYS A 248 -3.63 -24.96 -10.41
N ALA A 249 -2.81 -24.44 -11.32
CA ALA A 249 -3.14 -23.28 -12.15
C ALA A 249 -4.33 -23.55 -13.08
N ALA A 250 -4.34 -24.72 -13.74
CA ALA A 250 -5.43 -25.14 -14.61
C ALA A 250 -6.74 -25.32 -13.83
N LEU A 251 -6.69 -25.99 -12.67
CA LEU A 251 -7.85 -26.20 -11.79
C LEU A 251 -8.40 -24.87 -11.26
N SER A 252 -7.53 -23.96 -10.79
CA SER A 252 -7.94 -22.64 -10.30
C SER A 252 -8.60 -21.81 -11.40
N SER A 253 -8.03 -21.83 -12.61
CA SER A 253 -8.59 -21.15 -13.78
C SER A 253 -9.96 -21.72 -14.17
N ALA A 254 -10.12 -23.05 -14.12
CA ALA A 254 -11.41 -23.69 -14.39
C ALA A 254 -12.46 -23.34 -13.32
N ALA A 255 -12.07 -23.36 -12.04
CA ALA A 255 -12.94 -22.98 -10.93
C ALA A 255 -13.38 -21.51 -11.01
N ASN A 256 -12.48 -20.59 -11.35
CA ASN A 256 -12.81 -19.19 -11.54
C ASN A 256 -13.79 -18.99 -12.71
N ARG A 257 -13.55 -19.65 -13.86
CA ARG A 257 -14.52 -19.62 -14.98
C ARG A 257 -15.89 -20.18 -14.61
N ALA A 258 -15.94 -21.23 -13.81
CA ALA A 258 -17.20 -21.80 -13.33
C ALA A 258 -17.93 -20.83 -12.38
N ARG A 259 -17.21 -20.20 -11.44
CA ARG A 259 -17.78 -19.15 -10.56
C ARG A 259 -18.31 -17.96 -11.35
N GLU A 260 -17.59 -17.51 -12.38
CA GLU A 260 -18.04 -16.42 -13.24
C GLU A 260 -19.33 -16.77 -14.00
N ARG A 261 -19.48 -18.01 -14.45
CA ARG A 261 -20.72 -18.48 -15.11
C ARG A 261 -21.91 -18.58 -14.15
N LEU A 262 -21.65 -18.92 -12.88
CA LEU A 262 -22.66 -19.04 -11.84
C LEU A 262 -23.03 -17.71 -11.19
N SER A 263 -22.25 -16.64 -11.42
CA SER A 263 -22.44 -15.31 -10.81
C SER A 263 -22.50 -14.18 -11.87
N PRO A 264 -23.45 -14.19 -12.85
CA PRO A 264 -23.43 -13.18 -13.92
C PRO A 264 -23.69 -11.74 -13.45
N GLY A 265 -24.27 -11.55 -12.25
CA GLY A 265 -24.79 -10.27 -11.77
C GLY A 265 -23.81 -9.33 -11.06
N GLU A 266 -22.58 -9.75 -10.75
CA GLU A 266 -21.68 -8.94 -9.88
C GLU A 266 -20.79 -7.94 -10.63
N ARG A 267 -20.86 -7.87 -11.98
CA ARG A 267 -20.05 -6.92 -12.78
C ARG A 267 -20.58 -5.48 -12.79
N ALA A 268 -21.73 -5.18 -12.18
CA ALA A 268 -22.25 -3.81 -12.21
C ALA A 268 -21.49 -2.83 -11.28
N HIS A 269 -20.59 -3.30 -10.38
CA HIS A 269 -19.99 -2.45 -9.35
C HIS A 269 -18.52 -2.73 -8.98
N ARG A 270 -17.67 -3.18 -9.92
CA ARG A 270 -16.20 -3.19 -9.71
C ARG A 270 -15.50 -2.21 -10.63
#